data_AF-A0A948UZ55-F1
#
_entry.id   AF-A0A948UZ55-F1
#
_cell.length_a   1.000
_cell.length_b   1.000
_cell.length_c   1.000
_cell.angle_alpha   90.00
_cell.angle_beta   90.00
_cell.angle_gamma   90.00
#
_symmetry.space_group_name_H-M   'P 1'
#
loop_
_entity.id
_entity.type
_entity.pdbx_description
1 polymer ?
#
loop_
_entity_poly.entity_id
_entity_poly.type
_entity_poly.pdbx_seq_one_letter_code
_entity_poly.pdbx_strand_id
1 'polypeptide(L)'
;MARRSVADIEKIWSNVEGVKKLSDRAVGIGPFGIGLDGLLTWIPVVGTVYSVGAAGWLLVQAARARAAPGTLLRMFTYLGLDSATTAVGEVIPFAPDVVDLLFPGHLMAARALQKDIESTHWVEANEREARASGAHEGHVADMRRNPNLRRIVYLHD
;
A
#
# COMPACT_ATOMS: atom_id res chain seq x y z
N MET A 1 22.59 -6.14 12.77
CA MET A 1 21.33 -5.91 12.02
C MET A 1 20.85 -4.52 12.37
N ALA A 2 20.47 -3.70 11.39
CA ALA A 2 19.91 -2.37 11.68
C ALA A 2 18.59 -2.53 12.45
N ARG A 3 18.47 -1.87 13.62
CA ARG A 3 17.20 -1.81 14.37
C ARG A 3 16.21 -0.96 13.56
N ARG A 4 15.01 -1.49 13.32
CA ARG A 4 13.94 -0.76 12.63
C ARG A 4 13.33 0.25 13.59
N SER A 5 13.03 1.44 13.09
CA SER A 5 12.48 2.57 13.86
C SER A 5 11.10 2.98 13.35
N VAL A 6 10.38 3.80 14.12
CA VAL A 6 9.13 4.43 13.69
C VAL A 6 9.35 5.30 12.45
N ALA A 7 10.52 5.94 12.34
CA ALA A 7 10.89 6.74 11.16
C ALA A 7 10.91 5.90 9.86
N ASP A 8 11.25 4.61 9.93
CA ASP A 8 11.18 3.71 8.77
C ASP A 8 9.73 3.48 8.33
N ILE A 9 8.80 3.38 9.29
CA ILE A 9 7.37 3.23 9.04
C ILE A 9 6.77 4.51 8.44
N GLU A 10 7.16 5.68 8.97
CA GLU A 10 6.76 6.99 8.41
C GLU A 10 7.27 7.18 6.98
N LYS A 11 8.50 6.71 6.70
CA LYS A 11 9.04 6.70 5.34
C LYS A 11 8.22 5.79 4.42
N ILE A 12 7.76 4.63 4.90
CA ILE A 12 6.85 3.78 4.11
C ILE A 12 5.52 4.49 3.86
N TRP A 13 4.92 5.10 4.89
CA TRP A 13 3.66 5.83 4.76
C TRP A 13 3.75 6.99 3.75
N SER A 14 4.80 7.80 3.82
CA SER A 14 5.01 8.93 2.90
C SER A 14 5.23 8.49 1.45
N ASN A 15 5.96 7.39 1.24
CA ASN A 15 6.12 6.80 -0.09
C ASN A 15 4.78 6.30 -0.65
N VAL A 16 3.93 5.71 0.19
CA VAL A 16 2.59 5.22 -0.21
C VAL A 16 1.63 6.39 -0.49
N GLU A 17 1.73 7.50 0.25
CA GLU A 17 0.93 8.72 0.00
C GLU A 17 1.23 9.32 -1.38
N GLY A 18 2.48 9.22 -1.85
CA GLY A 18 2.85 9.61 -3.21
C GLY A 18 2.05 8.85 -4.27
N VAL A 19 1.93 7.53 -4.14
CA VAL A 19 1.17 6.67 -5.06
C VAL A 19 -0.32 7.00 -5.04
N LYS A 20 -0.88 7.23 -3.84
CA LYS A 20 -2.27 7.67 -3.67
C LYS A 20 -2.52 9.00 -4.39
N LYS A 21 -1.69 10.02 -4.16
CA LYS A 21 -1.84 11.35 -4.80
C LYS A 21 -1.68 11.30 -6.32
N LEU A 22 -0.75 10.47 -6.81
CA LEU A 22 -0.58 10.25 -8.25
C LEU A 22 -1.83 9.58 -8.85
N SER A 23 -2.39 8.58 -8.16
CA SER A 23 -3.59 7.88 -8.62
C SER A 23 -4.84 8.76 -8.54
N ASP A 24 -5.03 9.51 -7.44
CA ASP A 24 -6.14 10.46 -7.28
C ASP A 24 -6.11 11.54 -8.38
N ARG A 25 -4.92 12.02 -8.76
CA ARG A 25 -4.73 12.98 -9.86
C ARG A 25 -4.97 12.35 -11.23
N ALA A 26 -4.57 11.10 -11.44
CA ALA A 26 -4.84 10.37 -12.68
C ALA A 26 -6.34 10.14 -12.88
N VAL A 27 -7.06 9.70 -11.85
CA VAL A 27 -8.52 9.49 -11.87
C VAL A 27 -9.30 10.81 -11.99
N GLY A 28 -8.74 11.92 -11.51
CA GLY A 28 -9.36 13.25 -11.55
C GLY A 28 -9.31 13.98 -12.90
N ILE A 29 -8.64 13.42 -13.91
CA ILE A 29 -8.57 13.99 -15.26
C ILE A 29 -9.64 13.32 -16.15
N GLY A 30 -10.78 13.99 -16.28
CA GLY A 30 -11.81 13.67 -17.27
C GLY A 30 -11.36 13.95 -18.72
N PRO A 31 -12.24 13.77 -19.72
CA PRO A 31 -11.94 13.35 -21.12
C PRO A 31 -11.14 14.30 -22.01
N PHE A 32 -10.49 15.34 -21.47
CA PHE A 32 -9.66 16.29 -22.22
C PHE A 32 -8.34 16.69 -21.55
N GLY A 33 -7.87 15.97 -20.52
CA GLY A 33 -6.55 16.27 -19.98
C GLY A 33 -5.46 15.48 -20.69
N ILE A 34 -4.56 16.21 -21.33
CA ILE A 34 -3.26 15.68 -21.78
C ILE A 34 -2.50 15.26 -20.51
N GLY A 35 -2.70 14.01 -20.09
CA GLY A 35 -1.93 13.35 -19.04
C GLY A 35 -0.62 12.82 -19.64
N LEU A 36 -0.08 11.77 -19.03
CA LEU A 36 0.97 10.90 -19.62
C LEU A 36 0.57 10.23 -20.95
N ASP A 37 -0.44 10.76 -21.64
CA ASP A 37 -1.16 10.23 -22.79
C ASP A 37 -0.43 10.46 -24.12
N GLY A 38 0.59 11.34 -24.13
CA GLY A 38 1.49 11.52 -25.28
C GLY A 38 2.73 10.62 -25.28
N LEU A 39 3.09 10.00 -24.13
CA LEU A 39 4.35 9.24 -23.98
C LEU A 39 4.11 7.74 -23.81
N LEU A 40 3.00 7.33 -23.17
CA LEU A 40 2.64 5.91 -22.99
C LEU A 40 1.97 5.28 -24.22
N THR A 41 1.42 6.10 -25.12
CA THR A 41 0.72 5.65 -26.33
C THR A 41 1.66 5.11 -27.43
N TRP A 42 2.97 5.32 -27.33
CA TRP A 42 3.91 4.93 -28.40
C TRP A 42 4.54 3.53 -28.23
N ILE A 43 4.38 2.88 -27.07
CA ILE A 43 4.99 1.57 -26.81
C ILE A 43 3.99 0.63 -26.10
N PRO A 44 3.33 -0.28 -26.83
CA PRO A 44 2.58 -1.39 -26.23
C PRO A 44 3.50 -2.14 -25.24
N VAL A 45 2.98 -2.63 -24.11
CA VAL A 45 3.68 -3.34 -23.00
C VAL A 45 4.21 -2.47 -21.84
N VAL A 46 4.45 -1.16 -22.02
CA VAL A 46 5.00 -0.32 -20.93
C VAL A 46 4.00 -0.13 -19.78
N GLY A 47 2.71 0.00 -20.08
CA GLY A 47 1.65 0.14 -19.07
C GLY A 47 1.54 -1.07 -18.14
N THR A 48 1.64 -2.28 -18.69
CA THR A 48 1.54 -3.53 -17.94
C THR A 48 2.76 -3.75 -17.05
N VAL A 49 3.97 -3.47 -17.55
CA VAL A 49 5.21 -3.55 -16.76
C VAL A 49 5.18 -2.57 -15.60
N TYR A 50 4.67 -1.34 -15.81
CA TYR A 50 4.50 -0.35 -14.76
C TYR A 50 3.49 -0.82 -13.70
N SER A 51 2.33 -1.32 -14.11
CA SER A 51 1.28 -1.78 -13.20
C SER A 51 1.74 -2.96 -12.34
N VAL A 52 2.30 -4.01 -12.94
CA VAL A 52 2.84 -5.17 -12.21
C VAL A 52 3.99 -4.75 -11.30
N GLY A 53 4.84 -3.83 -11.75
CA GLY A 53 5.92 -3.26 -10.95
C GLY A 53 5.42 -2.46 -9.74
N ALA A 54 4.40 -1.62 -9.91
CA ALA A 54 3.79 -0.82 -8.86
C ALA A 54 3.05 -1.70 -7.84
N ALA A 55 2.28 -2.68 -8.30
CA ALA A 55 1.61 -3.68 -7.46
C ALA A 55 2.63 -4.47 -6.64
N GLY A 56 3.69 -4.99 -7.27
CA GLY A 56 4.77 -5.72 -6.62
C GLY A 56 5.49 -4.86 -5.57
N TRP A 57 5.78 -3.60 -5.91
CA TRP A 57 6.41 -2.65 -4.99
C TRP A 57 5.51 -2.34 -3.78
N LEU A 58 4.21 -2.12 -3.97
CA LEU A 58 3.26 -1.90 -2.87
C LEU A 58 3.20 -3.10 -1.92
N LEU A 59 3.20 -4.32 -2.45
CA LEU A 59 3.21 -5.54 -1.63
C LEU A 59 4.53 -5.69 -0.85
N VAL A 60 5.67 -5.35 -1.46
CA VAL A 60 6.97 -5.31 -0.75
C VAL A 60 6.95 -4.28 0.39
N GLN A 61 6.37 -3.10 0.16
CA GLN A 61 6.23 -2.07 1.19
C GLN A 61 5.31 -2.52 2.32
N ALA A 62 4.20 -3.19 2.01
CA ALA A 62 3.30 -3.77 3.01
C ALA A 62 3.99 -4.86 3.85
N ALA A 63 4.78 -5.73 3.22
CA ALA A 63 5.56 -6.74 3.93
C ALA A 63 6.63 -6.10 4.83
N ARG A 64 7.32 -5.06 4.35
CA ARG A 64 8.31 -4.29 5.13
C ARG A 64 7.68 -3.59 6.33
N ALA A 65 6.48 -3.04 6.14
CA ALA A 65 5.68 -2.42 7.18
C ALA A 65 4.97 -3.44 8.10
N ARG A 66 5.19 -4.76 7.97
CA ARG A 66 4.48 -5.78 8.77
C ARG A 66 2.96 -5.54 8.79
N ALA A 67 2.40 -5.28 7.61
CA ALA A 67 0.96 -5.06 7.47
C ALA A 67 0.17 -6.28 7.98
N ALA A 68 -1.03 -6.07 8.52
CA ALA A 68 -1.84 -7.19 8.99
C ALA A 68 -2.12 -8.17 7.84
N PRO A 69 -2.23 -9.49 8.12
CA PRO A 69 -2.57 -10.48 7.10
C PRO A 69 -3.85 -10.15 6.33
N GLY A 70 -4.87 -9.61 7.04
CA GLY A 70 -6.10 -9.16 6.39
C GLY A 70 -5.91 -7.96 5.45
N THR A 71 -5.00 -7.04 5.78
CA THR A 71 -4.65 -5.90 4.91
C THR A 71 -3.88 -6.38 3.69
N LEU A 72 -2.92 -7.29 3.86
CA LEU A 72 -2.19 -7.90 2.74
C LEU A 72 -3.14 -8.64 1.79
N LEU A 73 -4.07 -9.45 2.32
CA LEU A 73 -5.06 -10.13 1.52
C LEU A 73 -5.94 -9.13 0.75
N ARG A 74 -6.38 -8.06 1.41
CA ARG A 74 -7.20 -7.02 0.80
C ARG A 74 -6.46 -6.27 -0.32
N MET A 75 -5.19 -5.94 -0.10
CA MET A 75 -4.31 -5.38 -1.14
C MET A 75 -4.16 -6.36 -2.30
N PHE A 76 -3.94 -7.64 -2.02
CA PHE A 76 -3.81 -8.67 -3.04
C PHE A 76 -5.10 -8.84 -3.84
N THR A 77 -6.27 -8.76 -3.21
CA THR A 77 -7.55 -8.77 -3.92
C THR A 77 -7.69 -7.53 -4.82
N TYR A 78 -7.37 -6.33 -4.31
CA TYR A 78 -7.45 -5.10 -5.11
C TYR A 78 -6.51 -5.12 -6.30
N LEU A 79 -5.27 -5.57 -6.13
CA LEU A 79 -4.26 -5.62 -7.19
C LEU A 79 -4.41 -6.85 -8.11
N GLY A 80 -4.92 -7.97 -7.59
CA GLY A 80 -5.12 -9.21 -8.32
C GLY A 80 -6.34 -9.18 -9.23
N LEU A 81 -7.45 -8.57 -8.77
CA LEU A 81 -8.61 -8.29 -9.63
C LEU A 81 -8.20 -7.40 -10.82
N ASP A 82 -7.35 -6.41 -10.55
CA ASP A 82 -6.81 -5.47 -11.54
C ASP A 82 -5.89 -6.15 -12.58
N SER A 83 -5.08 -7.11 -12.13
CA SER A 83 -4.20 -7.91 -12.99
C SER A 83 -4.97 -8.87 -13.90
N ALA A 84 -6.06 -9.47 -13.38
CA ALA A 84 -6.93 -10.35 -14.16
C ALA A 84 -7.70 -9.58 -15.25
N THR A 85 -8.17 -8.36 -14.96
CA THR A 85 -8.79 -7.49 -15.97
C THR A 85 -7.80 -6.96 -16.99
N THR A 86 -6.54 -6.69 -16.59
CA THR A 86 -5.47 -6.29 -17.52
C THR A 86 -5.15 -7.40 -18.53
N ALA A 87 -5.05 -8.66 -18.07
CA ALA A 87 -4.80 -9.80 -18.95
C ALA A 87 -5.94 -10.04 -19.97
N VAL A 88 -7.18 -9.71 -19.60
CA VAL A 88 -8.34 -9.78 -20.51
C VAL A 88 -8.37 -8.57 -21.47
N GLY A 89 -7.96 -7.39 -21.00
CA GLY A 89 -7.91 -6.16 -21.79
C GLY A 89 -6.79 -6.14 -22.85
N GLU A 90 -5.65 -6.79 -22.60
CA GLU A 90 -4.53 -6.87 -23.56
C GLU A 90 -4.88 -7.61 -24.87
N VAL A 91 -5.92 -8.46 -24.85
CA VAL A 91 -6.42 -9.15 -26.05
C VAL A 91 -7.14 -8.19 -27.00
N ILE A 92 -7.58 -7.03 -26.51
CA ILE A 92 -8.30 -6.01 -27.29
C ILE A 92 -7.36 -4.81 -27.47
N PRO A 93 -6.65 -4.70 -28.61
CA PRO A 93 -5.92 -3.49 -28.91
C PRO A 93 -6.96 -2.36 -29.03
N PHE A 94 -6.71 -1.21 -28.39
CA PHE A 94 -7.62 -0.05 -28.31
C PHE A 94 -8.71 -0.07 -27.21
N ALA A 95 -8.42 -0.55 -26.01
CA ALA A 95 -9.25 -0.27 -24.83
C ALA A 95 -8.63 0.85 -23.95
N PRO A 96 -9.07 2.13 -24.09
CA PRO A 96 -8.75 3.20 -23.14
C PRO A 96 -9.10 2.83 -21.68
N ASP A 97 -10.08 1.95 -21.51
CA ASP A 97 -10.67 1.56 -20.24
C ASP A 97 -9.74 0.78 -19.29
N VAL A 98 -8.63 0.22 -19.78
CA VAL A 98 -7.69 -0.52 -18.90
C VAL A 98 -6.97 0.44 -17.95
N VAL A 99 -6.61 1.63 -18.42
CA VAL A 99 -5.92 2.64 -17.61
C VAL A 99 -6.84 3.19 -16.51
N ASP A 100 -8.13 3.37 -16.81
CA ASP A 100 -9.13 3.87 -15.86
C ASP A 100 -9.44 2.89 -14.70
N LEU A 101 -9.12 1.60 -14.85
CA LEU A 101 -9.33 0.58 -13.82
C LEU A 101 -8.07 0.29 -12.97
N LEU A 102 -6.88 0.46 -13.58
CA LEU A 102 -5.58 0.24 -12.95
C LEU A 102 -5.32 1.17 -11.77
N PHE A 103 -5.60 2.46 -11.93
CA PHE A 103 -5.34 3.46 -10.89
C PHE A 103 -6.23 3.31 -9.64
N PRO A 104 -7.53 2.99 -9.75
CA PRO A 104 -8.37 2.66 -8.60
C PRO A 104 -7.87 1.49 -7.76
N GLY A 105 -7.38 0.39 -8.38
CA GLY A 105 -6.89 -0.79 -7.65
C GLY A 105 -5.67 -0.46 -6.77
N HIS A 106 -4.69 0.22 -7.37
CA HIS A 106 -3.49 0.69 -6.68
C HIS A 106 -3.80 1.70 -5.57
N LEU A 107 -4.72 2.63 -5.84
CA LEU A 107 -5.21 3.59 -4.86
C LEU A 107 -5.87 2.90 -3.65
N MET A 108 -6.74 1.92 -3.89
CA MET A 108 -7.40 1.17 -2.83
C MET A 108 -6.41 0.37 -1.99
N ALA A 109 -5.42 -0.26 -2.63
CA ALA A 109 -4.35 -0.99 -1.94
C ALA A 109 -3.48 -0.03 -1.09
N ALA A 110 -3.09 1.12 -1.64
CA ALA A 110 -2.34 2.15 -0.93
C ALA A 110 -3.10 2.68 0.30
N ARG A 111 -4.39 3.00 0.14
CA ARG A 111 -5.27 3.44 1.24
C ARG A 111 -5.44 2.36 2.32
N ALA A 112 -5.58 1.09 1.91
CA ALA A 112 -5.66 -0.02 2.86
C ALA A 112 -4.39 -0.13 3.71
N LEU A 113 -3.22 -0.02 3.07
CA LEU A 113 -1.93 -0.03 3.76
C LEU A 113 -1.75 1.17 4.70
N GLN A 114 -2.10 2.39 4.26
CA GLN A 114 -2.01 3.58 5.12
C GLN A 114 -2.87 3.45 6.37
N LYS A 115 -4.13 3.05 6.21
CA LYS A 115 -5.06 2.85 7.33
C LYS A 115 -4.56 1.77 8.30
N ASP A 116 -3.91 0.74 7.77
CA ASP A 116 -3.30 -0.31 8.57
C ASP A 116 -2.12 0.20 9.40
N ILE A 117 -1.25 1.01 8.80
CA ILE A 117 -0.13 1.66 9.48
C ILE A 117 -0.62 2.64 10.56
N GLU A 118 -1.60 3.49 10.24
CA GLU A 118 -2.18 4.48 11.13
C GLU A 118 -2.92 3.86 12.32
N SER A 119 -3.53 2.70 12.13
CA SER A 119 -4.22 1.96 13.20
C SER A 119 -3.30 1.02 14.00
N THR A 120 -1.99 1.10 13.78
CA THR A 120 -1.01 0.27 14.48
C THR A 120 -0.23 1.08 15.51
N HIS A 121 -0.17 0.56 16.73
CA HIS A 121 0.72 1.06 17.77
C HIS A 121 2.13 0.48 17.55
N TRP A 122 3.05 1.33 17.09
CA TRP A 122 4.44 0.95 16.85
C TRP A 122 5.27 1.11 18.12
N VAL A 123 5.97 0.05 18.51
CA VAL A 123 6.82 0.04 19.70
C VAL A 123 8.25 -0.33 19.30
N GLU A 124 9.20 0.58 19.57
CA GLU A 124 10.64 0.38 19.36
C GLU A 124 11.27 -0.47 20.48
N ALA A 125 10.69 -1.64 20.72
CA ALA A 125 11.17 -2.61 21.70
C ALA A 125 11.10 -4.02 21.13
N ASN A 126 11.70 -4.96 21.85
CA ASN A 126 11.51 -6.39 21.61
C ASN A 126 10.27 -6.86 22.39
N GLU A 127 9.37 -7.62 21.77
CA GLU A 127 8.15 -8.10 22.41
C GLU A 127 8.46 -8.99 23.63
N ARG A 128 9.48 -9.85 23.54
CA ARG A 128 9.84 -10.77 24.63
C ARG A 128 10.34 -10.01 25.86
N GLU A 129 11.17 -8.99 25.64
CA GLU A 129 11.66 -8.11 26.71
C GLU A 129 10.53 -7.27 27.31
N ALA A 130 9.63 -6.73 26.48
CA ALA A 130 8.47 -5.98 26.93
C ALA A 130 7.50 -6.85 27.75
N ARG A 131 7.32 -8.12 27.39
CA ARG A 131 6.54 -9.08 28.18
C ARG A 131 7.23 -9.45 29.49
N ALA A 132 8.54 -9.70 29.47
CA ALA A 132 9.32 -10.08 30.65
C ALA A 132 9.38 -8.96 31.71
N SER A 133 9.40 -7.70 31.27
CA SER A 133 9.43 -6.51 32.14
C SER A 133 8.05 -6.01 32.58
N GLY A 134 6.95 -6.57 32.03
CA GLY A 134 5.59 -6.06 32.25
C GLY A 134 5.21 -4.83 31.42
N ALA A 135 6.14 -4.24 30.66
CA ALA A 135 5.88 -3.09 29.78
C ALA A 135 4.80 -3.38 28.71
N HIS A 136 4.63 -4.64 28.29
CA HIS A 136 3.59 -5.06 27.36
C HIS A 136 2.18 -4.67 27.82
N GLU A 137 1.88 -4.78 29.11
CA GLU A 137 0.55 -4.45 29.65
C GLU A 137 0.25 -2.96 29.52
N GLY A 138 1.27 -2.10 29.71
CA GLY A 138 1.18 -0.67 29.47
C GLY A 138 0.84 -0.35 28.02
N HIS A 139 1.54 -0.95 27.06
CA HIS A 139 1.26 -0.78 25.64
C HIS A 139 -0.14 -1.29 25.24
N VAL A 140 -0.62 -2.38 25.85
CA VAL A 140 -1.99 -2.87 25.64
C VAL A 140 -3.02 -1.90 26.21
N ALA A 141 -2.78 -1.34 27.39
CA ALA A 141 -3.64 -0.32 27.97
C ALA A 141 -3.67 0.94 27.09
N ASP A 142 -2.53 1.39 26.58
CA ASP A 142 -2.42 2.52 25.65
C ASP A 142 -3.19 2.29 24.36
N MET A 143 -3.02 1.12 23.74
CA MET A 143 -3.76 0.72 22.55
C MET A 143 -5.27 0.73 22.82
N ARG A 144 -5.72 0.19 23.96
CA ARG A 144 -7.15 0.16 24.33
C ARG A 144 -7.73 1.53 24.64
N ARG A 145 -6.92 2.45 25.17
CA ARG A 145 -7.32 3.84 25.44
C ARG A 145 -7.51 4.66 24.17
N ASN A 146 -6.78 4.33 23.11
CA ASN A 146 -6.86 5.06 21.85
C ASN A 146 -7.81 4.34 20.86
N PRO A 147 -9.00 4.90 20.55
CA PRO A 147 -9.96 4.25 19.66
C PRO A 147 -9.46 4.08 18.21
N ASN A 148 -8.39 4.78 17.83
CA ASN A 148 -7.80 4.67 16.50
C ASN A 148 -6.83 3.49 16.36
N LEU A 149 -6.32 2.95 17.48
CA LEU A 149 -5.36 1.86 17.49
C LEU A 149 -6.07 0.51 17.59
N ARG A 150 -5.62 -0.45 16.79
CA ARG A 150 -6.24 -1.78 16.67
C ARG A 150 -5.27 -2.92 16.95
N ARG A 151 -3.97 -2.69 16.83
CA ARG A 151 -2.93 -3.67 17.11
C ARG A 151 -1.65 -3.03 17.62
N ILE A 152 -0.75 -3.84 18.16
CA ILE A 152 0.60 -3.46 18.58
C ILE A 152 1.60 -4.22 17.74
N VAL A 153 2.65 -3.55 17.27
CA VAL A 153 3.76 -4.19 16.56
C VAL A 153 5.09 -3.75 17.16
N TYR A 154 5.88 -4.72 17.57
CA TYR A 154 7.24 -4.56 18.07
C TYR A 154 8.22 -4.56 16.89
N LEU A 155 9.14 -3.60 16.87
CA LEU A 155 10.04 -3.36 15.74
C LEU A 155 11.40 -4.07 15.87
N HIS A 156 11.76 -4.55 17.07
CA HIS A 156 13.05 -5.20 17.33
C HIS A 156 12.99 -6.74 17.39
N ASP A 157 11.85 -7.35 17.08
CA ASP A 157 11.73 -8.81 16.89
C ASP A 157 12.17 -9.27 15.50
#